data_AF-A0A1F4HHE4-F1
#
_entry.id   AF-A0A1F4HHE4-F1
#
_cell.length_a   1.000
_cell.length_b   1.000
_cell.length_c   1.000
_cell.angle_alpha   90.00
_cell.angle_beta   90.00
_cell.angle_gamma   90.00
#
_symmetry.space_group_name_H-M   'P 1'
#
loop_
_entity.id
_entity.type
_entity.pdbx_description
1 polymer ?
#
loop_
_entity_poly.entity_id
_entity_poly.type
_entity_poly.pdbx_seq_one_letter_code
_entity_poly.pdbx_strand_id
1 'polypeptide(L)'
;MQFADALLFTDPSRLPKSPDGIRVLPLKIDSVAAYSAFMLRGLLPHIDTSHLLVVQWDGYVLDATQWDPAYLQHDYIGAPLRGEPPERAVGNGGFSLRSRRLLQALQDPSLVMRHPDDICICHDHRAWLEREHGIRFAPLALARHFAYERVLPEGPTFGFHGLFNLHRVMAPEALHALVKSLPDSLARGLDAHDLCAALIALGRLDTAALLLDKRRRLGMNDR
;
A
#
# COMPACT_ATOMS: atom_id res chain seq x y z
N MET A 1 -19.40 -4.84 4.52
CA MET A 1 -18.56 -5.65 3.60
C MET A 1 -18.24 -6.98 4.28
N GLN A 2 -18.33 -8.10 3.58
CA GLN A 2 -17.83 -9.39 4.05
C GLN A 2 -16.75 -9.85 3.06
N PHE A 3 -15.56 -10.18 3.54
CA PHE A 3 -14.50 -10.79 2.74
C PHE A 3 -14.52 -12.31 2.94
N ALA A 4 -14.14 -13.06 1.91
CA ALA A 4 -14.16 -14.52 1.95
C ALA A 4 -13.03 -15.11 2.82
N ASP A 5 -11.87 -14.46 2.84
CA ASP A 5 -10.69 -14.90 3.57
C ASP A 5 -9.77 -13.69 3.85
N ALA A 6 -8.89 -13.79 4.85
CA ALA A 6 -7.84 -12.83 5.16
C ALA A 6 -6.49 -13.53 5.20
N LEU A 7 -5.58 -13.11 4.33
CA LEU A 7 -4.25 -13.70 4.17
C LEU A 7 -3.17 -12.75 4.71
N LEU A 8 -2.28 -13.28 5.54
CA LEU A 8 -1.08 -12.56 5.97
C LEU A 8 0.17 -13.27 5.46
N PHE A 9 0.79 -12.68 4.45
CA PHE A 9 2.10 -13.10 3.93
C PHE A 9 3.20 -12.48 4.79
N THR A 10 3.91 -13.30 5.55
CA THR A 10 4.99 -12.82 6.41
C THR A 10 5.97 -13.92 6.77
N ASP A 11 7.12 -13.52 7.30
CA ASP A 11 8.06 -14.43 7.95
C ASP A 11 7.45 -14.89 9.29
N PRO A 12 7.14 -16.19 9.46
CA PRO A 12 6.50 -16.67 10.69
C PRO A 12 7.30 -16.38 11.95
N SER A 13 8.63 -16.22 11.85
CA SER A 13 9.47 -15.85 13.00
C SER A 13 9.17 -14.45 13.56
N ARG A 14 8.50 -13.60 12.78
CA ARG A 14 8.06 -12.26 13.19
C ARG A 14 6.68 -12.26 13.87
N LEU A 15 5.98 -13.39 13.87
CA LEU A 15 4.67 -13.53 14.50
C LEU A 15 4.81 -14.37 15.77
N PRO A 16 4.88 -13.75 16.96
CA PRO A 16 4.90 -14.51 18.21
C PRO A 16 3.59 -15.29 18.43
N LYS A 17 2.48 -14.82 17.84
CA LYS A 17 1.19 -15.51 17.81
C LYS A 17 0.49 -15.20 16.48
N SER A 18 -0.12 -16.22 15.87
CA SER A 18 -0.99 -16.03 14.71
C SER A 18 -2.25 -15.26 15.10
N PRO A 19 -2.66 -14.25 14.31
CA PRO A 19 -3.91 -13.53 14.55
C PRO A 19 -5.12 -14.43 14.28
N ASP A 20 -6.14 -14.31 15.12
CA ASP A 20 -7.39 -15.07 14.97
C ASP A 20 -8.11 -14.64 13.67
N GLY A 21 -8.64 -15.62 12.93
CA GLY A 21 -9.37 -15.36 11.68
C GLY A 21 -8.51 -14.92 10.49
N ILE A 22 -7.18 -14.97 10.60
CA ILE A 22 -6.24 -14.64 9.51
C ILE A 22 -5.36 -15.84 9.21
N ARG A 23 -5.39 -16.28 7.95
CA ARG A 23 -4.53 -17.36 7.46
C ARG A 23 -3.12 -16.83 7.20
N VAL A 24 -2.17 -17.29 8.00
CA VAL A 24 -0.76 -16.94 7.86
C VAL A 24 -0.12 -17.81 6.78
N LEU A 25 0.49 -17.16 5.79
CA LEU A 25 1.23 -17.79 4.71
C LEU A 25 2.71 -17.42 4.83
N PRO A 26 3.63 -18.40 4.91
CA PRO A 26 5.05 -18.11 5.07
C PRO A 26 5.60 -17.46 3.80
N LEU A 27 6.08 -16.23 3.92
CA LEU A 27 6.73 -15.51 2.84
C LEU A 27 7.79 -14.56 3.40
N LYS A 28 9.04 -14.75 2.98
CA LYS A 28 10.12 -13.81 3.30
C LYS A 28 10.33 -12.88 2.11
N ILE A 29 10.08 -11.61 2.33
CA ILE A 29 10.41 -10.52 1.39
C ILE A 29 11.49 -9.68 2.06
N ASP A 30 12.67 -9.62 1.46
CA ASP A 30 13.83 -8.90 1.98
C ASP A 30 14.15 -7.61 1.21
N SER A 31 13.42 -7.33 0.13
CA SER A 31 13.60 -6.14 -0.70
C SER A 31 12.29 -5.72 -1.36
N VAL A 32 12.18 -4.44 -1.73
CA VAL A 32 11.01 -3.91 -2.43
C VAL A 32 10.89 -4.50 -3.85
N ALA A 33 12.01 -4.87 -4.48
CA ALA A 33 12.00 -5.59 -5.76
C ALA A 33 11.45 -7.02 -5.62
N ALA A 34 11.82 -7.74 -4.56
CA ALA A 34 11.25 -9.06 -4.26
C ALA A 34 9.74 -8.96 -3.98
N TYR A 35 9.30 -7.89 -3.30
CA TYR A 35 7.88 -7.60 -3.12
C TYR A 35 7.17 -7.44 -4.46
N SER A 36 7.71 -6.60 -5.36
CA SER A 36 7.11 -6.40 -6.68
C SER A 36 7.07 -7.70 -7.50
N ALA A 37 8.12 -8.52 -7.46
CA ALA A 37 8.13 -9.82 -8.13
C ALA A 37 7.02 -10.75 -7.60
N PHE A 38 6.83 -10.80 -6.27
CA PHE A 38 5.74 -11.56 -5.66
C PHE A 38 4.36 -11.03 -6.08
N MET A 39 4.14 -9.72 -6.05
CA MET A 39 2.87 -9.13 -6.47
C MET A 39 2.53 -9.39 -7.94
N LEU A 40 3.54 -9.37 -8.82
CA LEU A 40 3.36 -9.58 -10.27
C LEU A 40 3.17 -11.06 -10.64
N ARG A 41 3.87 -11.99 -10.00
CA ARG A 41 3.91 -13.42 -10.42
C ARG A 41 3.56 -14.42 -9.33
N GLY A 42 3.80 -14.09 -8.06
CA GLY A 42 3.64 -15.01 -6.93
C GLY A 42 2.25 -15.00 -6.28
N LEU A 43 1.45 -13.95 -6.47
CA LEU A 43 0.21 -13.77 -5.72
C LEU A 43 -0.96 -14.62 -6.24
N LEU A 44 -1.07 -14.82 -7.55
CA LEU A 44 -2.21 -15.48 -8.22
C LEU A 44 -2.61 -16.86 -7.64
N PRO A 45 -1.66 -17.76 -7.30
CA PRO A 45 -1.99 -19.09 -6.77
C PRO A 45 -2.71 -19.08 -5.43
N HIS A 46 -2.74 -17.94 -4.71
CA HIS A 46 -3.34 -17.82 -3.39
C HIS A 46 -4.74 -17.21 -3.38
N ILE A 47 -5.26 -16.79 -4.53
CA ILE A 47 -6.47 -15.95 -4.61
C ILE A 47 -7.58 -16.69 -5.35
N ASP A 48 -8.60 -17.17 -4.65
CA ASP A 48 -9.74 -17.87 -5.26
C ASP A 48 -10.94 -16.96 -5.55
N THR A 49 -10.91 -15.72 -5.06
CA THR A 49 -11.98 -14.72 -5.23
C THR A 49 -11.84 -13.94 -6.54
N SER A 50 -12.90 -13.21 -6.92
CA SER A 50 -12.86 -12.33 -8.10
C SER A 50 -11.91 -11.15 -7.93
N HIS A 51 -11.78 -10.66 -6.69
CA HIS A 51 -10.93 -9.54 -6.31
C HIS A 51 -10.26 -9.80 -4.97
N LEU A 52 -9.14 -9.13 -4.75
CA LEU A 52 -8.46 -9.04 -3.46
C LEU A 52 -8.21 -7.57 -3.11
N LEU A 53 -8.22 -7.28 -1.82
CA LEU A 53 -7.72 -6.02 -1.28
C LEU A 53 -6.30 -6.25 -0.74
N VAL A 54 -5.33 -5.59 -1.36
CA VAL A 54 -3.94 -5.53 -0.90
C VAL A 54 -3.84 -4.44 0.17
N VAL A 55 -3.27 -4.80 1.31
CA VAL A 55 -3.03 -3.89 2.44
C VAL A 55 -1.61 -4.13 2.93
N GLN A 56 -0.74 -3.13 2.78
CA GLN A 56 0.59 -3.11 3.38
C GLN A 56 0.53 -2.69 4.85
N TRP A 57 1.61 -2.91 5.59
CA TRP A 57 1.67 -2.70 7.05
C TRP A 57 1.36 -1.26 7.49
N ASP A 58 1.56 -0.28 6.60
CA ASP A 58 1.35 1.15 6.79
C ASP A 58 0.16 1.71 5.99
N GLY A 59 -0.78 0.85 5.60
CA GLY A 59 -2.11 1.21 5.11
C GLY A 59 -3.17 0.32 5.73
N TYR A 60 -4.40 0.82 5.86
CA TYR A 60 -5.55 0.00 6.27
C TYR A 60 -6.88 0.71 5.97
N VAL A 61 -8.00 -0.02 6.12
CA VAL A 61 -9.36 0.50 5.96
C VAL A 61 -9.62 1.54 7.05
N LEU A 62 -10.05 2.75 6.65
CA LEU A 62 -10.41 3.84 7.56
C LEU A 62 -11.89 3.83 7.88
N ASP A 63 -12.71 3.68 6.85
CA ASP A 63 -14.16 3.71 6.97
C ASP A 63 -14.78 2.68 6.05
N ALA A 64 -15.21 1.56 6.63
CA ALA A 64 -15.85 0.48 5.88
C ALA A 64 -17.20 0.88 5.27
N THR A 65 -17.82 1.97 5.72
CA THR A 65 -19.07 2.49 5.15
C THR A 65 -18.85 3.18 3.81
N GLN A 66 -17.60 3.59 3.52
CA GLN A 66 -17.21 4.18 2.24
C GLN A 66 -16.98 3.13 1.14
N TRP A 67 -17.23 1.85 1.41
CA TRP A 67 -17.16 0.81 0.38
C TRP A 67 -18.20 1.04 -0.73
N ASP A 68 -17.74 1.14 -1.97
CA ASP A 68 -18.57 1.26 -3.16
C ASP A 68 -18.52 -0.06 -3.98
N PRO A 69 -19.65 -0.75 -4.21
CA PRO A 69 -19.70 -1.92 -5.09
C PRO A 69 -19.15 -1.69 -6.50
N ALA A 70 -19.13 -0.44 -6.99
CA ALA A 70 -18.54 -0.08 -8.28
C ALA A 70 -17.02 -0.35 -8.35
N TYR A 71 -16.33 -0.47 -7.20
CA TYR A 71 -14.92 -0.87 -7.17
C TYR A 71 -14.70 -2.24 -7.84
N LEU A 72 -15.65 -3.16 -7.72
CA LEU A 72 -15.58 -4.52 -8.30
C LEU A 72 -15.83 -4.56 -9.82
N GLN A 73 -16.11 -3.42 -10.46
CA GLN A 73 -16.23 -3.31 -11.91
C GLN A 73 -14.88 -3.04 -12.59
N HIS A 74 -13.82 -2.89 -11.81
CA HIS A 74 -12.48 -2.52 -12.23
C HIS A 74 -11.47 -3.56 -11.74
N ASP A 75 -10.42 -3.76 -12.53
CA ASP A 75 -9.37 -4.73 -12.25
C ASP A 75 -8.22 -4.17 -11.42
N TYR A 76 -8.09 -2.86 -11.38
CA TYR A 76 -7.15 -2.15 -10.51
C TYR A 76 -7.75 -0.85 -10.02
N ILE A 77 -7.70 -0.63 -8.71
CA ILE A 77 -7.92 0.65 -8.06
C ILE A 77 -6.95 0.79 -6.89
N GLY A 78 -6.31 1.94 -6.79
CA GLY A 78 -5.50 2.35 -5.65
C GLY A 78 -5.52 3.86 -5.52
N ALA A 79 -4.77 4.40 -4.56
CA ALA A 79 -4.75 5.83 -4.29
C ALA A 79 -4.22 6.66 -5.48
N PRO A 80 -4.69 7.91 -5.65
CA PRO A 80 -4.15 8.80 -6.65
C PRO A 80 -2.66 9.10 -6.47
N LEU A 81 -1.88 8.95 -7.54
CA LEU A 81 -0.47 9.32 -7.59
C LEU A 81 -0.30 10.84 -7.69
N ARG A 82 0.56 11.40 -6.84
CA ARG A 82 0.84 12.83 -6.81
C ARG A 82 1.67 13.25 -8.02
N GLY A 83 1.21 14.25 -8.75
CA GLY A 83 1.94 14.84 -9.88
C GLY A 83 1.74 14.14 -11.22
N GLU A 84 0.88 13.13 -11.27
CA GLU A 84 0.50 12.44 -12.51
C GLU A 84 -0.73 13.08 -13.15
N PRO A 85 -0.84 13.06 -14.49
CA PRO A 85 -2.03 13.54 -15.18
C PRO A 85 -3.22 12.60 -14.95
N PRO A 86 -4.48 13.07 -15.04
CA PRO A 86 -5.66 12.31 -14.60
C PRO A 86 -5.79 10.89 -15.17
N GLU A 87 -5.40 10.68 -16.42
CA GLU A 87 -5.43 9.41 -17.13
C GLU A 87 -4.42 8.38 -16.62
N ARG A 88 -3.37 8.81 -15.91
CA ARG A 88 -2.32 7.97 -15.31
C ARG A 88 -2.24 8.11 -13.79
N ALA A 89 -3.12 8.90 -13.20
CA ALA A 89 -3.07 9.20 -11.78
C ALA A 89 -3.54 8.06 -10.87
N VAL A 90 -4.01 6.92 -11.38
CA VAL A 90 -4.42 5.77 -10.54
C VAL A 90 -3.27 4.77 -10.47
N GLY A 91 -2.76 4.55 -9.26
CA GLY A 91 -1.66 3.65 -8.96
C GLY A 91 -1.67 3.30 -7.48
N ASN A 92 -0.51 3.34 -6.82
CA ASN A 92 -0.32 2.97 -5.43
C ASN A 92 -0.58 1.49 -5.16
N GLY A 93 0.50 0.73 -5.03
CA GLY A 93 0.43 -0.72 -4.81
C GLY A 93 0.03 -1.13 -3.39
N GLY A 94 0.27 -0.25 -2.40
CA GLY A 94 0.26 -0.60 -0.99
C GLY A 94 -1.11 -0.62 -0.32
N PHE A 95 -2.07 0.13 -0.86
CA PHE A 95 -3.50 -0.07 -0.58
C PHE A 95 -4.26 -0.09 -1.91
N SER A 96 -4.49 -1.29 -2.45
CA SER A 96 -5.08 -1.46 -3.78
C SER A 96 -6.05 -2.63 -3.85
N LEU A 97 -7.15 -2.47 -4.57
CA LEU A 97 -8.01 -3.58 -4.95
C LEU A 97 -7.62 -4.04 -6.35
N ARG A 98 -7.41 -5.35 -6.50
CA ARG A 98 -6.95 -5.98 -7.75
C ARG A 98 -7.88 -7.13 -8.10
N SER A 99 -8.24 -7.29 -9.36
CA SER A 99 -9.00 -8.47 -9.79
C SER A 99 -8.09 -9.67 -10.01
N ARG A 100 -8.65 -10.87 -9.86
CA ARG A 100 -7.97 -12.10 -10.27
C ARG A 100 -7.69 -12.12 -11.78
N ARG A 101 -8.55 -11.48 -12.58
CA ARG A 101 -8.35 -11.32 -14.03
C ARG A 101 -7.07 -10.54 -14.35
N LEU A 102 -6.80 -9.45 -13.61
CA LEU A 102 -5.52 -8.76 -13.69
C LEU A 102 -4.37 -9.69 -13.32
N LEU A 103 -4.45 -10.38 -12.17
CA LEU A 103 -3.37 -11.28 -11.75
C LEU A 103 -3.07 -12.39 -12.79
N GLN A 104 -4.10 -12.87 -13.50
CA GLN A 104 -3.94 -13.80 -14.63
C GLN A 104 -3.27 -13.13 -15.84
N ALA A 105 -3.67 -11.92 -16.22
CA ALA A 105 -3.04 -11.16 -17.31
C ALA A 105 -1.55 -10.88 -17.01
N LEU A 106 -1.21 -10.61 -15.75
CA LEU A 106 0.18 -10.42 -15.33
C LEU A 106 1.04 -11.68 -15.50
N GLN A 107 0.44 -12.86 -15.75
CA GLN A 107 1.18 -14.09 -16.04
C GLN A 107 1.64 -14.19 -17.50
N ASP A 108 1.22 -13.29 -18.38
CA ASP A 108 1.68 -13.27 -19.78
C ASP A 108 3.22 -13.11 -19.84
N PRO A 109 3.94 -13.94 -20.62
CA PRO A 109 5.39 -13.84 -20.75
C PRO A 109 5.86 -12.56 -21.47
N SER A 110 4.97 -11.87 -22.20
CA SER A 110 5.26 -10.61 -22.87
C SER A 110 5.41 -9.44 -21.90
N LEU A 111 4.86 -9.56 -20.68
CA LEU A 111 5.03 -8.55 -19.64
C LEU A 111 6.47 -8.56 -19.10
N VAL A 112 7.17 -7.45 -19.34
CA VAL A 112 8.49 -7.18 -18.77
C VAL A 112 8.34 -6.65 -17.35
N MET A 113 8.74 -7.43 -16.36
CA MET A 113 8.64 -7.04 -14.95
C MET A 113 9.55 -5.86 -14.62
N ARG A 114 9.00 -4.87 -13.93
CA ARG A 114 9.71 -3.71 -13.41
C ARG A 114 9.27 -3.46 -11.96
N HIS A 115 10.09 -2.71 -11.24
CA HIS A 115 9.81 -2.26 -9.89
C HIS A 115 9.71 -0.72 -9.91
N PRO A 116 8.71 -0.12 -9.24
CA PRO A 116 7.66 -0.76 -8.41
C PRO A 116 6.52 -1.41 -9.21
N ASP A 117 5.78 -2.34 -8.58
CA ASP A 117 4.78 -3.17 -9.27
C ASP A 117 3.59 -2.36 -9.75
N ASP A 118 3.15 -1.38 -8.98
CA ASP A 118 2.05 -0.49 -9.35
C ASP A 118 2.38 0.37 -10.58
N ILE A 119 3.60 0.91 -10.68
CA ILE A 119 4.06 1.62 -11.88
C ILE A 119 4.20 0.65 -13.05
N CYS A 120 4.73 -0.55 -12.83
CA CYS A 120 4.80 -1.59 -13.85
C CYS A 120 3.41 -1.88 -14.43
N ILE A 121 2.39 -2.04 -13.59
CA ILE A 121 1.02 -2.33 -13.99
C ILE A 121 0.32 -1.10 -14.59
N CYS A 122 0.33 0.03 -13.88
CA CYS A 122 -0.54 1.17 -14.14
C CYS A 122 0.06 2.22 -15.09
N HIS A 123 1.38 2.16 -15.33
CA HIS A 123 2.07 3.07 -16.24
C HIS A 123 2.68 2.30 -17.41
N ASP A 124 3.60 1.40 -17.12
CA ASP A 124 4.44 0.79 -18.16
C ASP A 124 3.62 -0.14 -19.06
N HIS A 125 2.70 -0.91 -18.47
CA HIS A 125 1.92 -1.92 -19.17
C HIS A 125 0.43 -1.59 -19.30
N ARG A 126 -0.03 -0.42 -18.82
CA ARG A 126 -1.46 -0.08 -18.80
C ARG A 126 -2.15 -0.22 -20.15
N ALA A 127 -1.63 0.47 -21.17
CA ALA A 127 -2.24 0.47 -22.51
C ALA A 127 -2.24 -0.92 -23.15
N TRP A 128 -1.22 -1.74 -22.86
CA TRP A 128 -1.13 -3.11 -23.33
C TRP A 128 -2.10 -4.03 -22.57
N LEU A 129 -2.21 -3.92 -21.25
CA LEU A 129 -3.19 -4.64 -20.42
C LEU A 129 -4.63 -4.31 -20.81
N GLU A 130 -4.94 -3.04 -21.07
CA GLU A 130 -6.25 -2.59 -21.55
C GLU A 130 -6.58 -3.18 -22.92
N ARG A 131 -5.62 -3.17 -23.86
CA ARG A 131 -5.85 -3.61 -25.24
C ARG A 131 -5.86 -5.13 -25.41
N GLU A 132 -4.86 -5.83 -24.87
CA GLU A 132 -4.67 -7.27 -25.11
C GLU A 132 -5.44 -8.15 -24.11
N HIS A 133 -5.64 -7.67 -22.88
CA HIS A 133 -6.30 -8.43 -21.81
C HIS A 133 -7.63 -7.83 -21.36
N GLY A 134 -8.03 -6.70 -21.95
CA GLY A 134 -9.27 -6.00 -21.63
C GLY A 134 -9.33 -5.47 -20.20
N ILE A 135 -8.19 -5.29 -19.52
CA ILE A 135 -8.11 -4.83 -18.13
C ILE A 135 -8.70 -3.43 -18.00
N ARG A 136 -9.45 -3.19 -16.92
CA ARG A 136 -10.11 -1.92 -16.64
C ARG A 136 -9.50 -1.29 -15.39
N PHE A 137 -8.80 -0.20 -15.56
CA PHE A 137 -8.33 0.62 -14.44
C PHE A 137 -9.46 1.56 -13.98
N ALA A 138 -9.59 1.75 -12.67
CA ALA A 138 -10.58 2.68 -12.13
C ALA A 138 -10.35 4.12 -12.61
N PRO A 139 -11.41 4.89 -12.85
CA PRO A 139 -11.28 6.32 -13.12
C PRO A 139 -10.80 7.05 -11.86
N LEU A 140 -10.10 8.18 -12.06
CA LEU A 140 -9.54 8.98 -10.96
C LEU A 140 -10.58 9.39 -9.91
N ALA A 141 -11.80 9.72 -10.33
CA ALA A 141 -12.88 10.07 -9.40
C ALA A 141 -13.15 8.93 -8.40
N LEU A 142 -13.25 7.70 -8.89
CA LEU A 142 -13.49 6.53 -8.03
C LEU A 142 -12.29 6.25 -7.12
N ALA A 143 -11.06 6.39 -7.65
CA ALA A 143 -9.83 6.24 -6.88
C ALA A 143 -9.73 7.23 -5.70
N ARG A 144 -10.19 8.49 -5.89
CA ARG A 144 -10.24 9.50 -4.83
C ARG A 144 -11.16 9.14 -3.66
N HIS A 145 -12.24 8.39 -3.91
CA HIS A 145 -13.12 7.87 -2.86
C HIS A 145 -12.57 6.60 -2.22
N PHE A 146 -11.83 5.79 -2.99
CA PHE A 146 -11.27 4.54 -2.52
C PHE A 146 -10.15 4.75 -1.50
N ALA A 147 -9.11 5.51 -1.85
CA ALA A 147 -8.00 5.72 -0.93
C ALA A 147 -7.20 6.99 -1.23
N TYR A 148 -6.40 7.41 -0.25
CA TYR A 148 -5.40 8.46 -0.41
C TYR A 148 -4.02 8.00 0.08
N GLU A 149 -2.99 8.69 -0.40
CA GLU A 149 -1.62 8.55 0.06
C GLU A 149 -0.96 9.94 0.16
N ARG A 150 -0.46 10.47 -0.96
CA ARG A 150 0.22 11.80 -1.00
C ARG A 150 -0.69 12.95 -1.40
N VAL A 151 -1.82 12.66 -2.04
CA VAL A 151 -2.85 13.63 -2.39
C VAL A 151 -3.90 13.60 -1.28
N LEU A 152 -4.06 14.69 -0.53
CA LEU A 152 -5.06 14.74 0.52
C LEU A 152 -6.47 14.61 -0.08
N PRO A 153 -7.35 13.82 0.55
CA PRO A 153 -8.70 13.65 0.04
C PRO A 153 -9.57 14.87 0.38
N GLU A 154 -10.56 15.15 -0.47
CA GLU A 154 -11.56 16.22 -0.24
C GLU A 154 -12.68 15.78 0.72
N GLY A 155 -12.78 14.47 1.00
CA GLY A 155 -13.78 13.88 1.88
C GLY A 155 -13.36 12.53 2.44
N PRO A 156 -14.26 11.81 3.12
CA PRO A 156 -13.99 10.47 3.62
C PRO A 156 -13.58 9.50 2.51
N THR A 157 -12.69 8.57 2.85
CA THR A 157 -12.18 7.54 1.94
C THR A 157 -12.30 6.17 2.59
N PHE A 158 -12.37 5.12 1.77
CA PHE A 158 -12.44 3.76 2.27
C PHE A 158 -11.15 3.34 3.00
N GLY A 159 -9.98 3.72 2.48
CA GLY A 159 -8.71 3.46 3.15
C GLY A 159 -7.63 4.49 2.84
N PHE A 160 -6.41 4.18 3.25
CA PHE A 160 -5.24 5.02 2.99
C PHE A 160 -3.98 4.18 2.90
N HIS A 161 -2.90 4.81 2.46
CA HIS A 161 -1.56 4.24 2.45
C HIS A 161 -0.51 5.23 2.96
N GLY A 162 0.61 4.68 3.44
CA GLY A 162 1.85 5.40 3.71
C GLY A 162 2.06 5.72 5.19
N LEU A 163 3.24 5.33 5.69
CA LEU A 163 3.73 5.61 7.04
C LEU A 163 3.54 7.07 7.49
N PHE A 164 3.76 8.04 6.60
CA PHE A 164 3.62 9.46 6.91
C PHE A 164 2.18 9.89 7.18
N ASN A 165 1.17 9.10 6.84
CA ASN A 165 -0.22 9.36 7.18
C ASN A 165 -0.64 8.82 8.55
N LEU A 166 0.18 7.98 9.21
CA LEU A 166 -0.17 7.36 10.49
C LEU A 166 -0.47 8.36 11.62
N HIS A 167 0.14 9.55 11.60
CA HIS A 167 -0.17 10.61 12.57
C HIS A 167 -1.60 11.14 12.50
N ARG A 168 -2.29 10.96 11.36
CA ARG A 168 -3.68 11.38 11.13
C ARG A 168 -4.69 10.34 11.61
N VAL A 169 -4.29 9.07 11.65
CA VAL A 169 -5.21 7.93 11.80
C VAL A 169 -4.99 7.14 13.09
N MET A 170 -3.85 7.32 13.76
CA MET A 170 -3.54 6.68 15.03
C MET A 170 -3.60 7.67 16.20
N ALA A 171 -3.98 7.17 17.37
CA ALA A 171 -3.79 7.88 18.62
C ALA A 171 -2.29 8.18 18.85
N PRO A 172 -1.93 9.33 19.45
CA PRO A 172 -0.53 9.73 19.65
C PRO A 172 0.33 8.69 20.35
N GLU A 173 -0.21 8.03 21.38
CA GLU A 173 0.48 7.03 22.21
C GLU A 173 0.72 5.75 21.42
N ALA A 174 -0.27 5.32 20.62
CA ALA A 174 -0.16 4.16 19.77
C ALA A 174 0.88 4.38 18.66
N LEU A 175 0.89 5.57 18.05
CA LEU A 175 1.91 5.92 17.07
C LEU A 175 3.31 5.98 17.71
N HIS A 176 3.43 6.53 18.91
CA HIS A 176 4.70 6.56 19.64
C HIS A 176 5.23 5.14 19.88
N ALA A 177 4.38 4.23 20.37
CA ALA A 177 4.74 2.83 20.59
C ALA A 177 5.15 2.12 19.29
N LEU A 178 4.40 2.34 18.20
CA LEU A 178 4.73 1.81 16.89
C LEU A 178 6.10 2.30 16.43
N VAL A 179 6.32 3.62 16.36
CA VAL A 179 7.60 4.23 15.96
C VAL A 179 8.76 3.68 16.78
N LYS A 180 8.58 3.51 18.09
CA LYS A 180 9.59 2.91 18.97
C LYS A 180 9.95 1.47 18.57
N SER A 181 8.96 0.66 18.19
CA SER A 181 9.14 -0.73 17.80
C SER A 181 9.71 -0.94 16.39
N LEU A 182 9.53 0.03 15.48
CA LEU A 182 9.97 -0.12 14.09
C LEU A 182 11.51 -0.20 14.01
N PRO A 183 12.07 -1.07 13.15
CA PRO A 183 13.51 -1.12 12.94
C PRO A 183 14.04 0.20 12.39
N ASP A 184 15.28 0.56 12.76
CA ASP A 184 15.89 1.82 12.36
C ASP A 184 15.92 2.00 10.84
N SER A 185 16.06 0.91 10.07
CA SER A 185 16.06 0.94 8.60
C SER A 185 14.83 1.60 7.98
N LEU A 186 13.65 1.52 8.62
CA LEU A 186 12.44 2.20 8.14
C LEU A 186 12.51 3.72 8.28
N ALA A 187 13.38 4.22 9.17
CA ALA A 187 13.58 5.64 9.33
C ALA A 187 14.40 6.26 8.18
N ARG A 188 15.02 5.47 7.28
CA ARG A 188 15.90 5.98 6.21
C ARG A 188 15.15 6.75 5.11
N GLY A 189 13.93 6.30 4.77
CA GLY A 189 13.20 6.78 3.60
C GLY A 189 12.61 8.18 3.73
N LEU A 190 12.06 8.68 2.63
CA LEU A 190 11.30 9.95 2.59
C LEU A 190 10.05 9.88 3.47
N ASP A 191 9.39 8.72 3.56
CA ASP A 191 8.17 8.58 4.36
C ASP A 191 8.41 8.84 5.86
N ALA A 192 9.54 8.36 6.39
CA ALA A 192 9.90 8.65 7.77
C ALA A 192 10.30 10.12 7.98
N HIS A 193 10.91 10.74 6.97
CA HIS A 193 11.20 12.18 6.99
C HIS A 193 9.89 12.99 7.02
N ASP A 194 8.95 12.70 6.12
CA ASP A 194 7.64 13.35 6.03
C ASP A 194 6.83 13.16 7.33
N LEU A 195 6.85 11.95 7.91
CA LEU A 195 6.23 11.71 9.22
C LEU A 195 6.88 12.55 10.31
N CYS A 196 8.20 12.61 10.35
CA CYS A 196 8.94 13.40 11.33
C CYS A 196 8.60 14.90 11.22
N ALA A 197 8.58 15.44 10.00
CA ALA A 197 8.21 16.83 9.74
C ALA A 197 6.77 17.12 10.21
N ALA A 198 5.82 16.22 9.92
CA ALA A 198 4.43 16.35 10.37
C ALA A 198 4.31 16.32 11.90
N LEU A 199 5.05 15.43 12.58
CA LEU A 199 5.06 15.35 14.04
C LEU A 199 5.62 16.63 14.69
N ILE A 200 6.68 17.22 14.12
CA ILE A 200 7.24 18.50 14.57
C ILE A 200 6.20 19.62 14.41
N ALA A 201 5.57 19.71 13.24
CA ALA A 201 4.55 20.73 12.98
C ALA A 201 3.35 20.63 13.93
N LEU A 202 3.04 19.43 14.42
CA LEU A 202 1.97 19.16 15.39
C LEU A 202 2.43 19.28 16.86
N GLY A 203 3.69 19.62 17.14
CA GLY A 203 4.23 19.69 18.50
C GLY A 203 4.41 18.34 19.19
N ARG A 204 4.35 17.22 18.45
CA ARG A 204 4.53 15.85 18.98
C ARG A 204 6.02 15.50 19.06
N LEU A 205 6.76 16.28 19.83
CA LEU A 205 8.23 16.31 19.79
C LEU A 205 8.89 15.01 20.28
N ASP A 206 8.30 14.32 21.27
CA ASP A 206 8.87 13.07 21.78
C ASP A 206 8.91 11.97 20.71
N THR A 207 7.83 11.83 19.93
CA THR A 207 7.77 10.86 18.83
C THR A 207 8.65 11.29 17.65
N ALA A 208 8.73 12.60 17.36
CA ALA A 208 9.65 13.12 16.35
C ALA A 208 11.12 12.85 16.72
N ALA A 209 11.48 13.03 18.00
CA ALA A 209 12.82 12.76 18.50
C ALA A 209 13.22 11.28 18.30
N LEU A 210 12.29 10.33 18.49
CA LEU A 210 12.55 8.91 18.19
C LEU A 210 12.92 8.68 16.71
N LEU A 211 12.21 9.32 15.78
CA LEU A 211 12.51 9.22 14.36
C LEU A 211 13.85 9.87 14.02
N LEU A 212 14.12 11.07 14.55
CA LEU A 212 15.39 11.77 14.36
C LEU A 212 16.58 10.94 14.89
N ASP A 213 16.43 10.32 16.06
CA ASP A 213 17.48 9.48 16.63
C ASP A 213 17.73 8.23 15.79
N LYS A 214 16.68 7.59 15.26
CA LYS A 214 16.82 6.48 14.30
C LYS A 214 17.55 6.93 13.04
N ARG A 215 17.19 8.09 12.50
CA ARG A 215 17.81 8.69 11.31
C ARG A 215 19.28 9.02 11.52
N ARG A 216 19.63 9.61 12.66
CA ARG A 216 21.01 9.89 13.07
C ARG A 216 21.84 8.61 13.19
N ARG A 217 21.31 7.55 13.79
CA ARG A 217 21.99 6.23 13.86
C ARG A 217 22.26 5.63 12.49
N LEU A 218 21.47 6.00 11.48
CA LEU A 218 21.69 5.62 10.08
C LEU A 218 22.61 6.57 9.31
N GLY A 219 23.15 7.62 9.94
CA GLY A 219 23.99 8.63 9.28
C GLY A 219 23.23 9.63 8.41
N MET A 220 21.90 9.74 8.58
CA MET A 220 21.09 10.73 7.87
C MET A 220 21.29 12.11 8.50
N ASN A 221 21.57 13.11 7.66
CA ASN A 221 21.69 14.52 8.06
C ASN A 221 20.41 15.26 7.64
N ASP A 222 19.41 15.25 8.51
CA ASP A 222 18.23 16.10 8.34
C ASP A 222 18.64 17.55 8.64
N ARG A 223 18.76 18.37 7.60
CA ARG A 223 19.00 19.81 7.70
C ARG A 223 17.69 20.57 7.65
#